data_AF-A0A224XWE9-F1
#
_entry.id   AF-A0A224XWE9-F1
#
_cell.length_a   1.000
_cell.length_b   1.000
_cell.length_c   1.000
_cell.angle_alpha   90.00
_cell.angle_beta   90.00
_cell.angle_gamma   90.00
#
_symmetry.space_group_name_H-M   'P 1'
#
loop_
_entity.id
_entity.type
_entity.pdbx_description
1 polymer ?
#
loop_
_entity_poly.entity_id
_entity_poly.type
_entity_poly.pdbx_seq_one_letter_code
_entity_poly.pdbx_strand_id
1 'polypeptide(L)'
;ILSGVEEDVEALLRNFIIKKHYTFESFSEVWKEMQFYYIFCGRPTVLEMKSFTRELLLLVKSFALSTFTVWERSGAIFLLYSLYFNQPLSQKVTIRTEHKEWLELRDFADKMKSINIQVSFCFYKLVVNHAFDFVFTNKPYNIESMKEDEVLKKEPIVKMHTKHKYDKFAMGTLLTSIGFDPNSSAQRESKYNEIKQLLNEKFPDVCNFEIRRFAVNLLVPNVDTEEKSTAQDSSATSSQKRKKREKKSKK
;
A
#
# COMPACT_ATOMS: atom_id res chain seq x y z
N ILE A 1 6.98 6.93 14.97
CA ILE A 1 6.96 5.89 13.90
C ILE A 1 7.12 6.54 12.52
N LEU A 2 6.51 7.70 12.25
CA LEU A 2 6.50 8.28 10.90
C LEU A 2 7.70 9.16 10.51
N SER A 3 8.50 9.71 11.45
CA SER A 3 9.60 10.63 11.10
C SER A 3 10.58 10.06 10.07
N GLY A 4 11.11 8.86 10.29
CA GLY A 4 12.01 8.24 9.31
C GLY A 4 11.32 7.87 7.99
N VAL A 5 10.02 7.59 8.03
CA VAL A 5 9.23 7.23 6.84
C VAL A 5 8.94 8.47 6.00
N GLU A 6 8.70 9.61 6.64
CA GLU A 6 8.57 10.91 5.98
C GLU A 6 9.88 11.32 5.32
N GLU A 7 11.01 11.18 6.02
CA GLU A 7 12.34 11.41 5.44
C GLU A 7 12.61 10.49 4.22
N ASP A 8 12.23 9.21 4.29
CA ASP A 8 12.37 8.27 3.18
C ASP A 8 11.50 8.66 1.98
N VAL A 9 10.24 9.06 2.22
CA VAL A 9 9.30 9.52 1.18
C VAL A 9 9.81 10.80 0.52
N GLU A 10 10.23 11.79 1.30
CA GLU A 10 10.80 13.04 0.80
C GLU A 10 12.07 12.79 0.00
N ALA A 11 12.96 11.93 0.49
CA ALA A 11 14.18 11.56 -0.21
C ALA A 11 13.87 10.91 -1.57
N LEU A 12 12.86 10.02 -1.64
CA LEU A 12 12.44 9.39 -2.88
C LEU A 12 11.90 10.42 -3.87
N LEU A 13 10.99 11.29 -3.44
CA LEU A 13 10.42 12.33 -4.29
C LEU A 13 11.49 13.32 -4.78
N ARG A 14 12.40 13.73 -3.90
CA ARG A 14 13.53 14.61 -4.24
C ARG A 14 14.44 13.97 -5.29
N ASN A 15 14.82 12.70 -5.10
CA ASN A 15 15.67 11.99 -6.05
C ASN A 15 14.99 11.84 -7.42
N PHE A 16 13.68 11.58 -7.44
CA PHE A 16 12.89 11.56 -8.68
C PHE A 16 12.90 12.91 -9.39
N ILE A 17 12.73 14.02 -8.66
CA ILE A 17 12.73 15.36 -9.27
C ILE A 17 14.11 15.73 -9.80
N ILE A 18 15.18 15.37 -9.09
CA ILE A 18 16.57 15.64 -9.50
C ILE A 18 16.90 14.95 -10.84
N LYS A 19 16.33 13.77 -11.12
CA LYS A 19 16.53 13.09 -12.41
C LYS A 19 16.03 13.91 -13.60
N LYS A 20 15.12 14.89 -13.41
CA LYS A 20 14.53 15.75 -14.48
C LYS A 20 13.81 14.99 -15.61
N HIS A 21 13.67 13.68 -15.48
CA HIS A 21 12.90 12.82 -16.36
C HIS A 21 11.63 12.37 -15.62
N TYR A 22 10.50 13.04 -15.87
CA TYR A 22 9.30 12.87 -15.06
C TYR A 22 8.43 11.66 -15.49
N THR A 23 9.03 10.55 -15.93
CA THR A 23 8.31 9.35 -16.35
C THR A 23 8.15 8.36 -15.19
N PHE A 24 7.19 7.44 -15.32
CA PHE A 24 7.04 6.34 -14.34
C PHE A 24 8.26 5.42 -14.33
N GLU A 25 8.95 5.27 -15.48
CA GLU A 25 10.21 4.53 -15.58
C GLU A 25 11.30 5.16 -14.70
N SER A 26 11.52 6.47 -14.82
CA SER A 26 12.51 7.18 -13.99
C SER A 26 12.17 7.11 -12.50
N PHE A 27 10.88 7.23 -12.16
CA PHE A 27 10.40 6.98 -10.80
C PHE A 27 10.74 5.55 -10.32
N SER A 28 10.49 4.55 -11.18
CA SER A 28 10.74 3.14 -10.87
C SER A 28 12.22 2.83 -10.67
N GLU A 29 13.11 3.52 -11.37
CA GLU A 29 14.56 3.45 -11.13
C GLU A 29 14.91 3.93 -9.73
N VAL A 30 14.45 5.13 -9.34
CA VAL A 30 14.69 5.67 -8.00
C VAL A 30 14.12 4.74 -6.91
N TRP A 31 12.91 4.22 -7.12
CA TRP A 31 12.29 3.24 -6.22
C TRP A 31 13.19 1.99 -6.03
N LYS A 32 13.79 1.50 -7.12
CA LYS A 32 14.69 0.33 -7.09
C LYS A 32 16.05 0.66 -6.45
N GLU A 33 16.65 1.79 -6.80
CA GLU A 33 17.92 2.28 -6.26
C GLU A 33 17.84 2.46 -4.73
N MET A 34 16.73 3.01 -4.23
CA MET A 34 16.49 3.17 -2.79
C MET A 34 15.98 1.91 -2.10
N GLN A 35 15.75 0.82 -2.85
CA GLN A 35 15.16 -0.43 -2.36
C GLN A 35 13.83 -0.19 -1.59
N PHE A 36 13.02 0.76 -2.05
CA PHE A 36 11.89 1.29 -1.30
C PHE A 36 10.79 0.26 -1.00
N TYR A 37 10.79 -0.89 -1.69
CA TYR A 37 9.93 -2.02 -1.37
C TYR A 37 10.12 -2.58 0.05
N TYR A 38 11.26 -2.30 0.70
CA TYR A 38 11.50 -2.64 2.11
C TYR A 38 10.75 -1.74 3.11
N ILE A 39 10.03 -0.71 2.66
CA ILE A 39 9.25 0.18 3.54
C ILE A 39 8.24 -0.59 4.41
N PHE A 40 7.78 -1.75 3.93
CA PHE A 40 6.85 -2.63 4.65
C PHE A 40 7.56 -3.69 5.52
N CYS A 41 8.89 -3.74 5.56
CA CYS A 41 9.59 -4.72 6.40
C CYS A 41 9.54 -4.36 7.89
N GLY A 42 9.70 -5.39 8.72
CA GLY A 42 9.86 -5.21 10.17
C GLY A 42 8.57 -4.86 10.91
N ARG A 43 7.39 -5.14 10.34
CA ARG A 43 6.11 -5.05 11.06
C ARG A 43 5.72 -6.44 11.57
N PRO A 44 5.68 -6.68 12.88
CA PRO A 44 5.43 -8.00 13.46
C PRO A 44 3.99 -8.51 13.28
N THR A 45 3.01 -7.64 13.03
CA THR A 45 1.59 -8.05 12.96
C THR A 45 0.85 -7.47 11.76
N VAL A 46 -0.21 -8.16 11.30
CA VAL A 46 -1.11 -7.68 10.25
C VAL A 46 -1.80 -6.37 10.64
N LEU A 47 -2.17 -6.23 11.92
CA LEU A 47 -2.85 -5.02 12.43
C LEU A 47 -1.91 -3.81 12.35
N GLU A 48 -0.67 -3.97 12.80
CA GLU A 48 0.35 -2.94 12.71
C GLU A 48 0.68 -2.60 11.26
N MET A 49 0.78 -3.61 10.38
CA MET A 49 0.96 -3.39 8.95
C MET A 49 -0.18 -2.56 8.37
N LYS A 50 -1.44 -2.91 8.66
CA LYS A 50 -2.61 -2.15 8.20
C LYS A 50 -2.59 -0.70 8.72
N SER A 51 -2.22 -0.50 9.98
CA SER A 51 -2.12 0.83 10.58
C SER A 51 -1.00 1.63 9.91
N PHE A 52 0.17 1.03 9.74
CA PHE A 52 1.32 1.65 9.09
C PHE A 52 1.02 2.03 7.64
N THR A 53 0.47 1.10 6.84
CA THR A 53 0.12 1.36 5.44
C THR A 53 -0.92 2.49 5.33
N ARG A 54 -1.88 2.59 6.26
CA ARG A 54 -2.85 3.69 6.29
C ARG A 54 -2.18 5.04 6.49
N GLU A 55 -1.31 5.15 7.49
CA GLU A 55 -0.57 6.38 7.77
C GLU A 55 0.38 6.75 6.62
N LEU A 56 1.06 5.77 6.05
CA LEU A 56 1.94 5.96 4.88
C LEU A 56 1.17 6.47 3.66
N LEU A 57 0.00 5.90 3.34
CA LEU A 57 -0.82 6.36 2.23
C LEU A 57 -1.38 7.77 2.47
N LEU A 58 -1.76 8.10 3.71
CA LEU A 58 -2.20 9.44 4.09
C LEU A 58 -1.06 10.47 3.92
N LEU A 59 0.14 10.12 4.38
CA LEU A 59 1.34 10.93 4.24
C LEU A 59 1.67 11.17 2.76
N VAL A 60 1.78 10.13 1.94
CA VAL A 60 2.10 10.29 0.52
C VAL A 60 1.01 11.08 -0.22
N LYS A 61 -0.27 10.89 0.14
CA LYS A 61 -1.38 11.67 -0.45
C LYS A 61 -1.22 13.17 -0.20
N SER A 62 -0.70 13.61 0.95
CA SER A 62 -0.52 15.04 1.23
C SER A 62 0.43 15.69 0.21
N PHE A 63 1.47 14.97 -0.23
CA PHE A 63 2.39 15.41 -1.29
C PHE A 63 1.74 15.51 -2.67
N ALA A 64 0.59 14.86 -2.90
CA ALA A 64 -0.15 14.93 -4.16
C ALA A 64 -1.13 16.13 -4.23
N LEU A 65 -1.28 16.90 -3.16
CA LEU A 65 -2.13 18.10 -3.09
C LEU A 65 -1.38 19.37 -3.54
N SER A 66 -2.09 20.48 -3.69
CA SER A 66 -1.67 21.73 -4.36
C SER A 66 -0.58 22.51 -3.67
N THR A 67 -0.21 22.16 -2.44
CA THR A 67 0.92 22.75 -1.72
C THR A 67 2.27 22.47 -2.37
N PHE A 68 2.31 21.51 -3.31
CA PHE A 68 3.53 21.06 -3.97
C PHE A 68 3.54 21.36 -5.47
N THR A 69 4.75 21.35 -6.04
CA THR A 69 4.96 21.54 -7.47
C THR A 69 4.33 20.43 -8.31
N VAL A 70 4.13 20.68 -9.61
CA VAL A 70 3.58 19.68 -10.54
C VAL A 70 4.37 18.37 -10.52
N TRP A 71 5.69 18.44 -10.39
CA TRP A 71 6.57 17.26 -10.43
C TRP A 71 6.57 16.49 -9.11
N GLU A 72 6.56 17.17 -7.97
CA GLU A 72 6.37 16.56 -6.65
C GLU A 72 5.03 15.81 -6.60
N ARG A 73 3.96 16.47 -7.03
CA ARG A 73 2.62 15.87 -7.07
C ARG A 73 2.55 14.67 -8.03
N SER A 74 3.24 14.75 -9.17
CA SER A 74 3.35 13.63 -10.12
C SER A 74 4.06 12.43 -9.49
N GLY A 75 5.18 12.67 -8.81
CA GLY A 75 5.93 11.65 -8.07
C GLY A 75 5.09 11.03 -6.95
N ALA A 76 4.33 11.85 -6.21
CA ALA A 76 3.43 11.38 -5.17
C ALA A 76 2.32 10.47 -5.71
N ILE A 77 1.75 10.75 -6.90
CA ILE A 77 0.78 9.85 -7.55
C ILE A 77 1.43 8.52 -7.97
N PHE A 78 2.64 8.56 -8.54
CA PHE A 78 3.39 7.33 -8.83
C PHE A 78 3.70 6.51 -7.58
N LEU A 79 3.98 7.20 -6.48
CA LEU A 79 4.25 6.59 -5.18
C LEU A 79 2.98 5.97 -4.57
N LEU A 80 1.85 6.68 -4.57
CA LEU A 80 0.54 6.13 -4.16
C LEU A 80 0.18 4.89 -4.96
N TYR A 81 0.34 4.95 -6.28
CA TYR A 81 0.13 3.83 -7.17
C TYR A 81 1.00 2.63 -6.77
N SER A 82 2.30 2.86 -6.62
CA SER A 82 3.25 1.79 -6.31
C SER A 82 3.00 1.19 -4.93
N LEU A 83 2.72 1.99 -3.91
CA LEU A 83 2.42 1.52 -2.55
C LEU A 83 1.12 0.72 -2.49
N TYR A 84 0.06 1.18 -3.15
CA TYR A 84 -1.23 0.49 -3.14
C TYR A 84 -1.16 -0.90 -3.79
N PHE A 85 -0.42 -1.04 -4.90
CA PHE A 85 -0.31 -2.32 -5.60
C PHE A 85 0.76 -3.26 -5.01
N ASN A 86 1.77 -2.75 -4.30
CA ASN A 86 2.84 -3.57 -3.69
C ASN A 86 2.66 -3.83 -2.19
N GLN A 87 1.57 -3.38 -1.56
CA GLN A 87 1.35 -3.63 -0.13
C GLN A 87 1.23 -5.15 0.18
N PRO A 88 1.84 -5.64 1.27
CA PRO A 88 1.86 -7.06 1.64
C PRO A 88 0.59 -7.50 2.39
N LEU A 89 -0.58 -7.08 1.92
CA LEU A 89 -1.86 -7.32 2.60
C LEU A 89 -2.85 -7.96 1.64
N SER A 90 -3.44 -9.07 2.04
CA SER A 90 -4.52 -9.74 1.31
C SER A 90 -5.71 -8.81 1.07
N GLN A 91 -6.12 -8.12 2.12
CA GLN A 91 -7.07 -7.02 2.06
C GLN A 91 -6.32 -5.70 2.01
N LYS A 92 -6.27 -5.10 0.82
CA LYS A 92 -5.61 -3.83 0.58
C LYS A 92 -6.21 -2.72 1.44
N VAL A 93 -5.34 -1.94 2.07
CA VAL A 93 -5.67 -0.67 2.70
C VAL A 93 -5.95 0.35 1.60
N THR A 94 -7.11 1.00 1.70
CA THR A 94 -7.54 2.06 0.81
C THR A 94 -6.99 3.42 1.26
N ILE A 95 -6.87 4.33 0.30
CA ILE A 95 -6.45 5.71 0.47
C ILE A 95 -7.67 6.50 0.96
N ARG A 96 -7.66 6.89 2.23
CA ARG A 96 -8.69 7.76 2.80
C ARG A 96 -8.59 9.14 2.18
N THR A 97 -9.68 9.66 1.65
CA THR A 97 -9.71 10.93 0.92
C THR A 97 -10.95 11.73 1.26
N GLU A 98 -10.77 12.99 1.65
CA GLU A 98 -11.85 13.95 1.85
C GLU A 98 -12.39 14.47 0.52
N HIS A 99 -13.63 14.96 0.53
CA HIS A 99 -14.27 15.41 -0.71
C HIS A 99 -13.47 16.51 -1.44
N LYS A 100 -12.90 17.46 -0.71
CA LYS A 100 -12.09 18.55 -1.28
C LYS A 100 -10.80 18.03 -1.91
N GLU A 101 -10.08 17.17 -1.20
CA GLU A 101 -8.85 16.54 -1.70
C GLU A 101 -9.12 15.69 -2.94
N TRP A 102 -10.26 14.99 -2.98
CA TRP A 102 -10.65 14.21 -4.15
C TRP A 102 -10.80 15.08 -5.40
N LEU A 103 -11.51 16.20 -5.30
CA LEU A 103 -11.68 17.14 -6.41
C LEU A 103 -10.32 17.62 -6.90
N GLU A 104 -9.44 17.97 -5.97
CA GLU A 104 -8.10 18.46 -6.25
C GLU A 104 -7.19 17.42 -6.92
N LEU A 105 -7.22 16.17 -6.46
CA LEU A 105 -6.48 15.07 -7.06
C LEU A 105 -6.99 14.75 -8.46
N ARG A 106 -8.32 14.72 -8.64
CA ARG A 106 -8.97 14.49 -9.93
C ARG A 106 -8.60 15.60 -10.92
N ASP A 107 -8.76 16.86 -10.53
CA ASP A 107 -8.51 18.01 -11.40
C ASP A 107 -7.04 18.07 -11.81
N PHE A 108 -6.13 17.71 -10.90
CA PHE A 108 -4.72 17.56 -11.22
C PHE A 108 -4.48 16.41 -12.21
N ALA A 109 -5.05 15.21 -11.96
CA ALA A 109 -4.92 14.09 -12.88
C ALA A 109 -5.49 14.40 -14.27
N ASP A 110 -6.58 15.17 -14.36
CA ASP A 110 -7.14 15.64 -15.63
C ASP A 110 -6.21 16.61 -16.35
N LYS A 111 -5.63 17.58 -15.62
CA LYS A 111 -4.61 18.48 -16.16
C LYS A 111 -3.39 17.72 -16.67
N MET A 112 -2.98 16.66 -15.98
CA MET A 112 -1.83 15.86 -16.39
C MET A 112 -2.05 15.06 -17.68
N LYS A 113 -3.29 14.93 -18.18
CA LYS A 113 -3.53 14.20 -19.45
C LYS A 113 -2.78 14.80 -20.62
N SER A 114 -2.65 16.13 -20.67
CA SER A 114 -1.93 16.84 -21.73
C SER A 114 -0.43 16.99 -21.47
N ILE A 115 0.00 16.91 -20.21
CA ILE A 115 1.40 17.13 -19.80
C ILE A 115 2.15 15.80 -19.70
N ASN A 116 1.59 14.85 -18.94
CA ASN A 116 2.14 13.53 -18.72
C ASN A 116 1.02 12.52 -18.44
N ILE A 117 0.61 11.84 -19.51
CA ILE A 117 -0.48 10.85 -19.47
C ILE A 117 -0.23 9.70 -18.50
N GLN A 118 1.04 9.39 -18.16
CA GLN A 118 1.37 8.31 -17.23
C GLN A 118 0.88 8.63 -15.81
N VAL A 119 0.92 9.90 -15.40
CA VAL A 119 0.43 10.34 -14.08
C VAL A 119 -1.09 10.15 -14.01
N SER A 120 -1.80 10.61 -15.03
CA SER A 120 -3.25 10.41 -15.16
C SER A 120 -3.59 8.93 -15.17
N PHE A 121 -2.81 8.11 -15.89
CA PHE A 121 -2.98 6.67 -15.93
C PHE A 121 -2.86 6.03 -14.54
N CYS A 122 -1.80 6.32 -13.79
CA CYS A 122 -1.61 5.80 -12.43
C CYS A 122 -2.76 6.18 -11.51
N PHE A 123 -3.20 7.45 -11.57
CA PHE A 123 -4.34 7.92 -10.80
C PHE A 123 -5.63 7.18 -11.17
N TYR A 124 -5.99 7.13 -12.45
CA TYR A 124 -7.22 6.49 -12.89
C TYR A 124 -7.21 4.97 -12.69
N LYS A 125 -6.03 4.34 -12.74
CA LYS A 125 -5.86 2.93 -12.38
C LYS A 125 -6.18 2.68 -10.90
N LEU A 126 -5.80 3.58 -9.99
CA LEU A 126 -6.22 3.54 -8.58
C LEU A 126 -7.75 3.66 -8.45
N VAL A 127 -8.38 4.57 -9.20
CA VAL A 127 -9.84 4.76 -9.19
C VAL A 127 -10.59 3.49 -9.63
N VAL A 128 -10.17 2.88 -10.73
CA VAL A 128 -10.76 1.63 -11.25
C VAL A 128 -10.65 0.48 -10.24
N ASN A 129 -9.56 0.44 -9.48
CA ASN A 129 -9.30 -0.59 -8.49
C ASN A 129 -9.89 -0.27 -7.10
N HIS A 130 -10.82 0.70 -7.02
CA HIS A 130 -11.49 1.12 -5.79
C HIS A 130 -10.50 1.44 -4.66
N ALA A 131 -9.34 2.02 -5.01
CA ALA A 131 -8.29 2.28 -4.06
C ALA A 131 -8.62 3.43 -3.10
N PHE A 132 -9.62 4.25 -3.38
CA PHE A 132 -10.00 5.42 -2.58
C PHE A 132 -11.21 5.12 -1.70
N ASP A 133 -11.12 5.51 -0.43
CA ASP A 133 -12.20 5.48 0.54
C ASP A 133 -12.60 6.93 0.89
N PHE A 134 -13.85 7.29 0.61
CA PHE A 134 -14.34 8.66 0.75
C PHE A 134 -14.81 8.91 2.18
N VAL A 135 -14.14 9.83 2.86
CA VAL A 135 -14.30 10.05 4.31
C VAL A 135 -14.56 11.52 4.61
N PHE A 136 -15.22 11.79 5.74
CA PHE A 136 -15.41 13.16 6.20
C PHE A 136 -14.11 13.77 6.76
N THR A 137 -13.31 12.95 7.44
CA THR A 137 -11.99 13.32 7.98
C THR A 137 -10.95 12.24 7.70
N ASN A 138 -9.74 12.70 7.38
CA ASN A 138 -8.59 11.85 7.13
C ASN A 138 -8.21 10.97 8.32
N LYS A 139 -8.28 11.49 9.54
CA LYS A 139 -8.02 10.73 10.77
C LYS A 139 -9.30 10.02 11.25
N PRO A 140 -9.23 8.73 11.63
CA PRO A 140 -10.36 8.08 12.26
C PRO A 140 -10.70 8.76 13.59
N TYR A 141 -11.99 9.01 13.83
CA TYR A 141 -12.50 9.48 15.12
C TYR A 141 -12.30 8.37 16.17
N ASN A 142 -11.24 8.46 16.97
CA ASN A 142 -11.06 7.70 18.20
C ASN A 142 -11.43 8.61 19.39
N ILE A 143 -11.74 8.02 20.55
CA ILE A 143 -12.15 8.78 21.75
C ILE A 143 -11.10 9.82 22.16
N GLU A 144 -9.84 9.57 21.81
CA GLU A 144 -8.71 10.48 22.02
C GLU A 144 -8.71 11.65 21.02
N SER A 145 -8.98 11.42 19.73
CA SER A 145 -9.09 12.50 18.73
C SER A 145 -10.33 13.36 18.90
N MET A 146 -11.38 12.86 19.58
CA MET A 146 -12.51 13.71 20.00
C MET A 146 -12.04 14.87 20.89
N LYS A 147 -11.06 14.63 21.78
CA LYS A 147 -10.55 15.68 22.68
C LYS A 147 -9.71 16.72 21.94
N GLU A 148 -8.99 16.32 20.88
CA GLU A 148 -8.21 17.23 20.05
C GLU A 148 -9.10 18.03 19.08
N ASP A 149 -10.13 17.40 18.49
CA ASP A 149 -11.06 18.05 17.57
C ASP A 149 -12.07 18.97 18.26
N GLU A 150 -12.49 18.67 19.50
CA GLU A 150 -13.32 19.58 20.31
C GLU A 150 -12.61 20.89 20.65
N VAL A 151 -11.28 20.89 20.71
CA VAL A 151 -10.47 22.11 20.88
C VAL A 151 -10.41 22.93 19.57
N LEU A 152 -10.56 22.28 18.41
CA LEU A 152 -10.32 22.89 17.10
C LEU A 152 -11.58 23.32 16.33
N LYS A 153 -12.80 22.85 16.65
CA LYS A 153 -14.01 23.18 15.88
C LYS A 153 -15.16 23.75 16.72
N LYS A 154 -15.32 25.08 16.67
CA LYS A 154 -16.57 25.81 16.96
C LYS A 154 -17.34 26.15 15.66
N GLU A 155 -17.67 25.16 14.84
CA GLU A 155 -18.55 25.38 13.68
C GLU A 155 -19.64 24.30 13.55
N PRO A 156 -20.83 24.67 13.03
CA PRO A 156 -22.01 23.83 13.12
C PRO A 156 -21.92 22.60 12.20
N ILE A 157 -22.20 21.44 12.79
CA ILE A 157 -22.18 20.14 12.12
C ILE A 157 -23.41 20.02 11.20
N VAL A 158 -23.22 20.16 9.89
CA VAL A 158 -24.22 19.75 8.90
C VAL A 158 -24.10 18.23 8.71
N LYS A 159 -25.10 17.48 9.20
CA LYS A 159 -25.18 16.03 8.99
C LYS A 159 -25.55 15.76 7.54
N MET A 160 -24.56 15.45 6.70
CA MET A 160 -24.81 14.90 5.36
C MET A 160 -24.80 13.38 5.44
N HIS A 161 -25.95 12.76 5.23
CA HIS A 161 -26.02 11.34 4.88
C HIS A 161 -25.95 11.25 3.36
N THR A 162 -24.84 10.74 2.82
CA THR A 162 -24.77 10.46 1.39
C THR A 162 -24.52 8.97 1.13
N LYS A 163 -25.58 8.32 0.66
CA LYS A 163 -25.54 7.03 -0.03
C LYS A 163 -24.87 7.27 -1.38
N HIS A 164 -23.58 6.98 -1.51
CA HIS A 164 -22.90 7.07 -2.80
C HIS A 164 -22.74 5.70 -3.45
N LYS A 165 -23.64 5.41 -4.40
CA LYS A 165 -23.49 4.33 -5.38
C LYS A 165 -22.87 4.98 -6.62
N TYR A 166 -21.55 4.98 -6.72
CA TYR A 166 -20.87 5.51 -7.90
C TYR A 166 -21.17 4.60 -9.10
N ASP A 167 -21.84 5.14 -10.12
CA ASP A 167 -22.19 4.40 -11.32
C ASP A 167 -20.91 4.01 -12.09
N LYS A 168 -20.59 2.71 -12.03
CA LYS A 168 -19.53 2.01 -12.76
C LYS A 168 -19.48 2.39 -14.25
N PHE A 169 -20.63 2.76 -14.82
CA PHE A 169 -20.80 3.18 -16.19
C PHE A 169 -20.12 4.52 -16.49
N ALA A 170 -20.30 5.54 -15.63
CA ALA A 170 -19.74 6.88 -15.85
C ALA A 170 -18.20 6.88 -15.83
N MET A 171 -17.60 6.05 -14.96
CA MET A 171 -16.15 5.88 -14.91
C MET A 171 -15.61 5.11 -16.13
N GLY A 172 -16.32 4.08 -16.59
CA GLY A 172 -15.96 3.37 -17.83
C GLY A 172 -15.88 4.31 -19.03
N THR A 173 -16.88 5.18 -19.19
CA THR A 173 -16.90 6.18 -20.27
C THR A 173 -15.77 7.20 -20.16
N LEU A 174 -15.44 7.66 -18.94
CA LEU A 174 -14.31 8.57 -18.70
C LEU A 174 -12.96 7.92 -19.03
N LEU A 175 -12.82 6.62 -18.81
CA LEU A 175 -11.60 5.88 -19.11
C LEU A 175 -11.46 5.65 -20.62
N THR A 176 -12.54 5.31 -21.30
CA THR A 176 -12.52 5.18 -22.76
C THR A 176 -12.22 6.52 -23.45
N SER A 177 -12.71 7.64 -22.92
CA SER A 177 -12.42 8.97 -23.48
C SER A 177 -10.95 9.41 -23.34
N ILE A 178 -10.20 8.83 -22.40
CA ILE A 178 -8.74 9.04 -22.26
C ILE A 178 -7.93 8.01 -23.07
N GLY A 179 -8.57 7.25 -23.96
CA GLY A 179 -7.93 6.20 -24.76
C GLY A 179 -7.63 4.92 -23.99
N PHE A 180 -8.17 4.75 -22.78
CA PHE A 180 -7.98 3.57 -21.95
C PHE A 180 -9.20 2.67 -22.03
N ASP A 181 -9.11 1.55 -22.74
CA ASP A 181 -10.12 0.49 -22.67
C ASP A 181 -9.88 -0.38 -21.42
N PRO A 182 -10.77 -0.32 -20.40
CA PRO A 182 -10.63 -1.10 -19.18
C PRO A 182 -10.57 -2.60 -19.44
N ASN A 183 -11.28 -3.09 -20.46
CA ASN A 183 -11.33 -4.50 -20.80
C ASN A 183 -10.00 -4.97 -21.39
N SER A 184 -9.44 -4.23 -22.37
CA SER A 184 -8.12 -4.55 -22.93
C SER A 184 -7.01 -4.55 -21.87
N SER A 185 -7.06 -3.61 -20.91
CA SER A 185 -6.06 -3.54 -19.85
C SER A 185 -6.20 -4.70 -18.87
N ALA A 186 -7.42 -5.08 -18.50
CA ALA A 186 -7.66 -6.22 -17.63
C ALA A 186 -7.16 -7.53 -18.27
N GLN A 187 -7.38 -7.71 -19.57
CA GLN A 187 -6.87 -8.87 -20.30
C GLN A 187 -5.34 -8.92 -20.35
N ARG A 188 -4.67 -7.79 -20.61
CA ARG A 188 -3.19 -7.73 -20.58
C ARG A 188 -2.64 -8.05 -19.20
N GLU A 189 -3.29 -7.55 -18.16
CA GLU A 189 -2.90 -7.80 -16.77
C GLU A 189 -3.10 -9.27 -16.36
N SER A 190 -4.21 -9.91 -16.77
CA SER A 190 -4.43 -11.35 -16.59
C SER A 190 -3.30 -12.17 -17.20
N LYS A 191 -2.97 -11.90 -18.47
CA LYS A 191 -1.88 -12.60 -19.17
C LYS A 191 -0.52 -12.38 -18.48
N TYR A 192 -0.25 -11.17 -18.02
CA TYR A 192 0.98 -10.88 -17.29
C TYR A 192 1.07 -11.64 -15.96
N ASN A 193 -0.04 -11.73 -15.22
CA ASN A 193 -0.12 -12.47 -13.97
C ASN A 193 0.00 -13.99 -14.19
N GLU A 194 -0.61 -14.53 -15.25
CA GLU A 194 -0.44 -15.93 -15.67
C GLU A 194 1.02 -16.25 -15.97
N ILE A 195 1.71 -15.39 -16.72
CA ILE A 195 3.15 -15.56 -17.02
C ILE A 195 3.98 -15.50 -15.74
N LYS A 196 3.69 -14.57 -14.82
CA LYS A 196 4.37 -14.50 -13.52
C LYS A 196 4.22 -15.79 -12.73
N GLN A 197 3.01 -16.34 -12.67
CA GLN A 197 2.74 -17.59 -11.97
C GLN A 197 3.52 -18.75 -12.58
N LEU A 198 3.48 -18.91 -13.90
CA LEU A 198 4.24 -19.93 -14.62
C LEU A 198 5.76 -19.81 -14.40
N LEU A 199 6.29 -18.59 -14.30
CA LEU A 199 7.71 -18.37 -14.05
C LEU A 199 8.10 -18.70 -12.59
N ASN A 200 7.25 -18.35 -11.62
CA ASN A 200 7.45 -18.76 -10.22
C ASN A 200 7.43 -20.30 -10.08
N GLU A 201 6.54 -21.00 -10.80
CA GLU A 201 6.46 -22.47 -10.80
C GLU A 201 7.69 -23.12 -11.45
N LYS A 202 8.19 -22.56 -12.56
CA LYS A 202 9.31 -23.13 -13.32
C LYS A 202 10.69 -22.83 -12.72
N PHE A 203 10.84 -21.68 -12.05
CA PHE A 203 12.14 -21.23 -11.54
C PHE A 203 12.03 -20.71 -10.09
N PRO A 204 11.64 -21.55 -9.12
CA PRO A 204 11.36 -21.12 -7.75
C PRO A 204 12.57 -20.49 -7.02
N ASP A 205 13.80 -20.89 -7.40
CA ASP A 205 15.04 -20.38 -6.78
C ASP A 205 15.55 -19.07 -7.41
N VAL A 206 15.05 -18.71 -8.60
CA VAL A 206 15.51 -17.54 -9.39
C VAL A 206 14.43 -16.46 -9.49
N CYS A 207 13.17 -16.88 -9.65
CA CYS A 207 12.01 -16.01 -9.75
C CYS A 207 11.30 -15.93 -8.39
N ASN A 208 11.26 -14.74 -7.82
CA ASN A 208 10.47 -14.44 -6.64
C ASN A 208 9.62 -13.20 -6.91
N PHE A 209 8.57 -13.38 -7.72
CA PHE A 209 7.62 -12.32 -8.05
C PHE A 209 6.58 -12.08 -6.94
N GLU A 210 6.57 -12.95 -5.93
CA GLU A 210 5.81 -12.78 -4.69
C GLU A 210 6.52 -11.75 -3.79
N ILE A 211 5.76 -11.04 -2.96
CA ILE A 211 6.36 -10.19 -1.93
C ILE A 211 7.18 -11.11 -1.02
N ARG A 212 8.46 -10.75 -0.82
CA ARG A 212 9.50 -11.51 -0.09
C ARG A 212 8.92 -12.36 1.04
N ARG A 213 9.51 -13.55 1.24
CA ARG A 213 9.14 -14.62 2.22
C ARG A 213 8.61 -14.17 3.60
N PHE A 214 8.97 -12.97 4.07
CA PHE A 214 8.40 -12.37 5.29
C PHE A 214 6.90 -12.03 5.20
N ALA A 215 6.37 -11.77 4.00
CA ALA A 215 4.99 -11.34 3.78
C ALA A 215 4.00 -12.50 3.55
N VAL A 216 4.49 -13.73 3.36
CA VAL A 216 3.64 -14.90 3.08
C VAL A 216 2.57 -15.10 4.16
N ASN A 217 2.94 -14.91 5.42
CA ASN A 217 2.03 -15.01 6.57
C ASN A 217 1.02 -13.83 6.66
N LEU A 218 1.21 -12.76 5.88
CA LEU A 218 0.32 -11.59 5.81
C LEU A 218 -0.64 -11.65 4.61
N LEU A 219 -0.34 -12.48 3.62
CA LEU A 219 -1.09 -12.64 2.36
C LEU A 219 -2.19 -13.71 2.45
N VAL A 220 -2.07 -14.67 3.37
CA VAL A 220 -3.08 -15.72 3.57
C VAL A 220 -3.83 -15.44 4.87
N PRO A 221 -5.16 -15.22 4.84
CA PRO A 221 -5.94 -15.28 6.07
C PRO A 221 -5.75 -16.67 6.67
N ASN A 222 -5.28 -16.78 7.92
CA ASN A 222 -5.29 -18.06 8.63
C ASN A 222 -6.71 -18.64 8.55
N VAL A 223 -6.88 -19.66 7.72
CA VAL A 223 -7.95 -20.64 7.94
C VAL A 223 -7.37 -21.50 9.05
N ASP A 224 -7.86 -21.28 10.26
CA ASP A 224 -7.59 -22.17 11.38
C ASP A 224 -8.09 -23.56 10.99
N THR A 225 -7.20 -24.38 10.46
CA THR A 225 -7.41 -25.83 10.41
C THR A 225 -6.95 -26.36 11.76
N GLU A 226 -7.85 -26.26 12.73
CA GLU A 226 -7.92 -27.27 13.77
C GLU A 226 -8.22 -28.61 13.08
N GLU A 227 -7.22 -29.47 12.95
CA GLU A 227 -7.48 -30.91 12.99
C GLU A 227 -6.32 -31.63 13.67
N LYS A 228 -6.68 -32.26 14.78
CA LYS A 228 -5.87 -33.18 15.57
C LYS A 228 -5.53 -34.41 14.75
N SER A 229 -4.29 -34.88 14.84
CA SER A 229 -4.04 -36.33 14.92
C SER A 229 -2.93 -36.63 15.91
N THR A 230 -3.39 -37.13 17.05
CA THR A 230 -2.68 -37.86 18.09
C THR A 230 -1.74 -38.94 17.56
N ALA A 231 -0.56 -39.00 18.20
CA ALA A 231 0.21 -40.17 18.60
C ALA A 231 0.51 -41.28 17.59
N GLN A 232 1.79 -41.45 17.29
CA GLN A 232 2.40 -42.78 17.37
C GLN A 232 3.79 -42.70 18.01
N ASP A 233 3.87 -43.42 19.11
CA ASP A 233 5.01 -43.69 19.97
C ASP A 233 5.83 -44.83 19.35
N SER A 234 7.15 -44.67 19.23
CA SER A 234 8.10 -45.79 19.22
C SER A 234 9.55 -45.29 19.37
N SER A 235 10.01 -45.26 20.61
CA SER A 235 11.33 -45.74 21.08
C SER A 235 12.54 -45.69 20.13
N ALA A 236 13.56 -44.91 20.51
CA ALA A 236 14.96 -45.36 20.45
C ALA A 236 15.84 -44.60 21.44
N THR A 237 16.24 -45.31 22.49
CA THR A 237 17.26 -44.98 23.48
C THR A 237 18.62 -44.72 22.82
N SER A 238 19.30 -43.61 23.13
CA SER A 238 20.75 -43.62 23.34
C SER A 238 21.23 -42.47 24.22
N SER A 239 21.81 -42.88 25.34
CA SER A 239 22.47 -42.08 26.36
C SER A 239 23.74 -41.43 25.83
N GLN A 240 24.00 -40.15 26.14
CA GLN A 240 25.37 -39.71 26.44
C GLN A 240 25.45 -38.44 27.30
N LYS A 241 25.80 -38.69 28.56
CA LYS A 241 26.45 -37.82 29.54
C LYS A 241 27.18 -36.60 28.95
N ARG A 242 26.87 -35.39 29.45
CA ARG A 242 27.88 -34.33 29.60
C ARG A 242 27.73 -33.63 30.95
N LYS A 243 28.78 -33.80 31.76
CA LYS A 243 29.03 -33.22 33.08
C LYS A 243 28.90 -31.68 33.07
N LYS A 244 28.29 -31.11 34.11
CA LYS A 244 28.73 -29.81 34.65
C LYS A 244 28.56 -29.79 36.17
N ARG A 245 29.69 -29.82 36.87
CA ARG A 245 29.84 -29.41 38.28
C ARG A 245 29.61 -27.89 38.34
N GLU A 246 28.87 -27.39 39.32
CA GLU A 246 29.41 -26.72 40.52
C GLU A 246 28.31 -26.04 41.38
N LYS A 247 28.31 -26.44 42.66
CA LYS A 247 28.19 -25.62 43.89
C LYS A 247 27.02 -24.62 44.06
N LYS A 248 26.26 -24.86 45.14
CA LYS A 248 26.26 -24.17 46.47
C LYS A 248 24.87 -23.74 46.97
N SER A 249 24.70 -23.90 48.30
CA SER A 249 23.68 -23.33 49.20
C SER A 249 22.28 -23.96 49.12
N LYS A 250 21.55 -24.23 50.21
CA LYS A 250 21.70 -23.81 51.61
C LYS A 250 20.75 -24.66 52.47
N LYS A 251 21.25 -25.05 53.65
CA LYS A 251 20.56 -25.44 54.90
C LYS A 251 19.64 -26.66 54.84
#